data_AF-A0AAW2TXD9-F1
#
_entry.id   AF-A0AAW2TXD9-F1
#
_cell.length_a   1.000
_cell.length_b   1.000
_cell.length_c   1.000
_cell.angle_alpha   90.00
_cell.angle_beta   90.00
_cell.angle_gamma   90.00
#
_symmetry.space_group_name_H-M   'P 1'
#
loop_
_entity.id
_entity.type
_entity.pdbx_description
1 polymer ?
#
loop_
_entity_poly.entity_id
_entity_poly.type
_entity_poly.pdbx_seq_one_letter_code
_entity_poly.pdbx_strand_id
1 'polypeptide(L)'
;MGDLFTSVPIDNQVVEFYAQEIESLKEKVRRMIVSNNNNVAEKLKLIDSIERLGVSYHFEREIEAQILNLYNARSIFESDDLYTVALYFRLLRQHGHHISSGIFHKFTESDGKFKNSLRDKGLLSLYEAANLRTRGEGVLDEALTFATAHLESIAPHLSSLEGTSSACVGAAPATRHPKGGGPSMLHRKELCELSRLRRKEHKVQWGYIECYMKDYGVSEEEAMEEFKKIAENAWKDINEECVKEKSVSMEVLKRVVNLSRLMIDVVYKHNQDGYTHPEKVLKPLITGLLVDSFSIQNS
;
A
#
# COMPACT_ATOMS: atom_id res chain seq x y z
N MET A 1 20.92 10.63 20.79
CA MET A 1 22.22 10.40 20.14
C MET A 1 22.08 10.74 18.68
N GLY A 2 22.41 11.98 18.34
CA GLY A 2 22.63 12.38 16.97
C GLY A 2 24.13 12.43 16.80
N ASP A 3 24.68 11.56 15.97
CA ASP A 3 26.10 11.61 15.60
C ASP A 3 26.20 11.50 14.08
N LEU A 4 26.63 12.64 13.51
CA LEU A 4 27.42 12.81 12.30
C LEU A 4 27.14 11.88 11.10
N PHE A 5 26.25 12.32 10.19
CA PHE A 5 26.31 11.87 8.80
C PHE A 5 27.63 12.35 8.20
N THR A 6 28.65 11.49 8.19
CA THR A 6 29.89 11.77 7.48
C THR A 6 29.60 11.87 5.98
N SER A 7 30.12 12.91 5.34
CA SER A 7 30.08 13.04 3.90
C SER A 7 30.92 11.92 3.29
N VAL A 8 30.27 10.92 2.71
CA VAL A 8 30.94 9.94 1.84
C VAL A 8 31.53 10.72 0.66
N PRO A 9 32.84 10.66 0.38
CA PRO A 9 33.40 11.20 -0.84
C PRO A 9 32.85 10.37 -2.00
N ILE A 10 31.97 10.97 -2.80
CA ILE A 10 31.41 10.32 -3.97
C ILE A 10 32.29 10.70 -5.16
N ASP A 11 32.78 9.71 -5.90
CA ASP A 11 33.52 9.93 -7.14
C ASP A 11 32.58 10.54 -8.19
N ASN A 12 32.85 11.78 -8.60
CA ASN A 12 32.02 12.52 -9.56
C ASN A 12 31.88 11.78 -10.90
N GLN A 13 32.88 11.01 -11.33
CA GLN A 13 32.82 10.29 -12.61
C GLN A 13 31.85 9.09 -12.54
N VAL A 14 31.79 8.43 -11.38
CA VAL A 14 30.82 7.36 -11.11
C VAL A 14 29.40 7.92 -11.02
N VAL A 15 29.22 9.10 -10.42
CA VAL A 15 27.92 9.79 -10.36
C VAL A 15 27.40 10.14 -11.74
N GLU A 16 28.25 10.69 -12.61
CA GLU A 16 27.87 11.06 -13.98
C GLU A 16 27.48 9.85 -14.82
N PHE A 17 28.20 8.73 -14.70
CA PHE A 17 27.85 7.47 -15.39
C PHE A 17 26.46 6.97 -14.98
N TYR A 18 26.20 6.85 -13.67
CA TYR A 18 24.89 6.43 -13.19
C TYR A 18 23.78 7.41 -13.54
N ALA A 19 24.06 8.72 -13.54
CA ALA A 19 23.08 9.72 -13.96
C ALA A 19 22.64 9.50 -15.42
N GLN A 20 23.56 9.23 -16.35
CA GLN A 20 23.23 8.94 -17.74
C GLN A 20 22.42 7.66 -17.90
N GLU A 21 22.80 6.60 -17.18
CA GLU A 21 22.07 5.33 -17.21
C GLU A 21 20.65 5.49 -16.66
N ILE A 22 20.49 6.22 -15.54
CA ILE A 22 19.19 6.55 -14.95
C ILE A 22 18.32 7.30 -15.95
N GLU A 23 18.84 8.32 -16.64
CA GLU A 23 18.06 9.08 -17.63
C GLU A 23 17.64 8.19 -18.82
N SER A 24 18.53 7.30 -19.28
CA SER A 24 18.21 6.32 -20.34
C SER A 24 17.10 5.34 -19.91
N LEU A 25 17.17 4.83 -18.68
CA LEU A 25 16.15 3.94 -18.12
C LEU A 25 14.82 4.66 -17.89
N LYS A 26 14.85 5.89 -17.38
CA LYS A 26 13.65 6.72 -17.21
C LYS A 26 12.92 6.91 -18.54
N GLU A 27 13.65 7.23 -19.60
CA GLU A 27 13.04 7.42 -20.91
C GLU A 27 12.46 6.11 -21.49
N LYS A 28 13.10 4.96 -21.26
CA LYS A 28 12.52 3.64 -21.61
C LYS A 28 11.20 3.41 -20.87
N VAL A 29 11.16 3.63 -19.56
CA VAL A 29 9.94 3.47 -18.74
C VAL A 29 8.85 4.45 -19.18
N ARG A 30 9.19 5.72 -19.43
CA ARG A 30 8.28 6.75 -19.96
C ARG A 30 7.59 6.26 -21.24
N ARG A 31 8.34 5.70 -22.20
CA ARG A 31 7.78 5.14 -23.43
C ARG A 31 6.86 3.96 -23.19
N MET A 32 7.18 3.08 -22.23
CA MET A 32 6.31 1.97 -21.86
C MET A 32 4.95 2.47 -21.34
N ILE A 33 4.94 3.50 -20.48
CA ILE A 33 3.71 4.09 -19.93
C ILE A 33 2.84 4.71 -21.04
N VAL A 34 3.45 5.52 -21.91
CA VAL A 34 2.73 6.31 -22.93
C VAL A 34 2.34 5.48 -24.15
N SER A 35 2.91 4.29 -24.33
CA SER A 35 2.58 3.41 -25.45
C SER A 35 1.07 3.15 -25.58
N ASN A 36 0.55 3.15 -26.81
CA ASN A 36 -0.87 2.86 -27.11
C ASN A 36 -1.19 1.36 -27.04
N ASN A 37 -0.57 0.61 -26.13
CA ASN A 37 -0.99 -0.76 -25.86
C ASN A 37 -2.41 -0.73 -25.27
N ASN A 38 -3.35 -1.38 -25.96
CA ASN A 38 -4.76 -1.46 -25.58
C ASN A 38 -5.02 -2.51 -24.48
N ASN A 39 -4.01 -3.30 -24.09
CA ASN A 39 -4.14 -4.25 -23.00
C ASN A 39 -4.18 -3.52 -21.64
N VAL A 40 -5.40 -3.31 -21.15
CA VAL A 40 -5.69 -2.67 -19.86
C VAL A 40 -4.97 -3.36 -18.71
N ALA A 41 -4.94 -4.70 -18.67
CA ALA A 41 -4.34 -5.44 -17.58
C ALA A 41 -2.82 -5.24 -17.51
N GLU A 42 -2.13 -5.25 -18.65
CA GLU A 42 -0.70 -4.98 -18.71
C GLU A 42 -0.37 -3.54 -18.31
N LYS A 43 -1.18 -2.58 -18.75
CA LYS A 43 -0.98 -1.17 -18.39
C LYS A 43 -1.19 -0.92 -16.89
N LEU A 44 -2.24 -1.50 -16.30
CA LEU A 44 -2.46 -1.45 -14.85
C LEU A 44 -1.31 -2.08 -14.07
N LYS A 45 -0.82 -3.26 -14.49
CA LYS A 45 0.34 -3.92 -13.87
C LYS A 45 1.61 -3.08 -13.94
N LEU A 46 1.85 -2.41 -15.07
CA LEU A 46 3.00 -1.54 -15.25
C LEU A 46 2.92 -0.35 -14.28
N ILE A 47 1.78 0.34 -14.21
CA ILE A 47 1.57 1.46 -13.29
C ILE A 47 1.76 1.00 -11.85
N ASP A 48 1.10 -0.09 -11.44
CA ASP A 48 1.22 -0.65 -10.09
C ASP A 48 2.67 -0.99 -9.73
N SER A 49 3.43 -1.56 -10.67
CA SER A 49 4.84 -1.88 -10.48
C SER A 49 5.68 -0.62 -10.24
N ILE A 50 5.47 0.43 -11.04
CA ILE A 50 6.19 1.70 -10.93
C ILE A 50 5.90 2.37 -9.57
N GLU A 51 4.64 2.37 -9.13
CA GLU A 51 4.24 2.93 -7.84
C GLU A 51 4.81 2.14 -6.65
N ARG A 52 4.73 0.80 -6.71
CA ARG A 52 5.30 -0.09 -5.68
C ARG A 52 6.81 -0.03 -5.59
N LEU A 53 7.49 0.30 -6.69
CA LEU A 53 8.93 0.54 -6.71
C LEU A 53 9.31 1.91 -6.13
N GLY A 54 8.35 2.81 -5.89
CA GLY A 54 8.62 4.13 -5.33
C GLY A 54 9.29 5.10 -6.29
N VAL A 55 9.20 4.84 -7.59
CA VAL A 55 9.79 5.69 -8.65
C VAL A 55 8.73 6.42 -9.47
N SER A 56 7.46 6.35 -9.07
CA SER A 56 6.34 7.00 -9.76
C SER A 56 6.42 8.52 -9.79
N TYR A 57 7.12 9.15 -8.85
CA TYR A 57 7.33 10.60 -8.81
C TYR A 57 8.03 11.17 -10.05
N HIS A 58 8.76 10.33 -10.81
CA HIS A 58 9.36 10.72 -12.08
C HIS A 58 8.36 10.74 -13.26
N PHE A 59 7.19 10.12 -13.09
CA PHE A 59 6.23 9.85 -14.16
C PHE A 59 4.80 10.27 -13.82
N GLU A 60 4.63 11.18 -12.84
CA GLU A 60 3.30 11.54 -12.32
C GLU A 60 2.35 12.00 -13.43
N ARG A 61 2.82 12.85 -14.35
CA ARG A 61 2.00 13.36 -15.46
C ARG A 61 1.57 12.24 -16.41
N GLU A 62 2.49 11.36 -16.75
CA GLU A 62 2.25 10.23 -17.65
C GLU A 62 1.27 9.24 -17.01
N ILE A 63 1.46 8.92 -15.72
CA ILE A 63 0.58 8.03 -14.98
C ILE A 63 -0.82 8.62 -14.87
N GLU A 64 -0.97 9.87 -14.44
CA GLU A 64 -2.29 10.52 -14.32
C GLU A 64 -3.02 10.56 -15.67
N ALA A 65 -2.31 10.83 -16.77
CA ALA A 65 -2.90 10.78 -18.10
C ALA A 65 -3.40 9.37 -18.48
N GLN A 66 -2.63 8.32 -18.16
CA GLN A 66 -3.07 6.94 -18.42
C GLN A 66 -4.24 6.52 -17.53
N ILE A 67 -4.24 6.90 -16.25
CA ILE A 67 -5.33 6.65 -15.32
C ILE A 67 -6.62 7.30 -15.81
N LEU A 68 -6.56 8.56 -16.27
CA LEU A 68 -7.71 9.25 -16.84
C LEU A 68 -8.23 8.57 -18.13
N ASN A 69 -7.33 8.12 -19.00
CA ASN A 69 -7.72 7.36 -20.19
C ASN A 69 -8.42 6.06 -19.84
N LEU A 70 -7.92 5.31 -18.85
CA LEU A 70 -8.53 4.09 -18.34
C LEU A 70 -9.91 4.34 -17.70
N TYR A 71 -10.06 5.46 -17.00
CA TYR A 71 -11.34 5.88 -16.43
C TYR A 71 -12.39 6.14 -17.52
N ASN A 72 -12.01 6.86 -18.57
CA ASN A 72 -12.90 7.24 -19.66
C ASN A 72 -13.26 6.08 -20.59
N ALA A 73 -12.32 5.17 -20.84
CA ALA A 73 -12.54 4.04 -21.74
C ALA A 73 -13.59 3.04 -21.22
N ARG A 74 -13.73 2.90 -19.89
CA ARG A 74 -14.70 1.99 -19.23
C ARG A 74 -14.69 0.54 -19.77
N SER A 75 -13.61 0.08 -20.40
CA SER A 75 -13.52 -1.27 -20.97
C SER A 75 -13.42 -2.37 -19.90
N ILE A 76 -13.09 -2.03 -18.66
CA ILE A 76 -12.94 -3.00 -17.56
C ILE A 76 -14.27 -3.59 -17.06
N PHE A 77 -15.40 -2.93 -17.34
CA PHE A 77 -16.70 -3.37 -16.83
C PHE A 77 -17.06 -4.76 -17.35
N GLU A 78 -16.53 -5.15 -18.51
CA GLU A 78 -16.69 -6.45 -19.15
C GLU A 78 -15.68 -7.52 -18.69
N SER A 79 -14.64 -7.16 -17.93
CA SER A 79 -13.62 -8.13 -17.49
C SER A 79 -14.13 -9.05 -16.39
N ASP A 80 -14.03 -10.36 -16.59
CA ASP A 80 -14.32 -11.37 -15.57
C ASP A 80 -13.12 -11.70 -14.67
N ASP A 81 -11.97 -11.05 -14.87
CA ASP A 81 -10.79 -11.24 -14.03
C ASP A 81 -10.82 -10.35 -12.78
N LEU A 82 -11.00 -10.98 -11.61
CA LEU A 82 -11.03 -10.30 -10.31
C LEU A 82 -9.76 -9.48 -10.05
N TYR A 83 -8.58 -10.02 -10.41
CA TYR A 83 -7.31 -9.32 -10.22
C TYR A 83 -7.31 -7.98 -10.95
N THR A 84 -7.63 -7.98 -12.24
CA THR A 84 -7.62 -6.75 -13.06
C THR A 84 -8.69 -5.77 -12.60
N VAL A 85 -9.91 -6.24 -12.25
CA VAL A 85 -10.98 -5.36 -11.76
C VAL A 85 -10.61 -4.72 -10.42
N ALA A 86 -10.08 -5.50 -9.48
CA ALA A 86 -9.67 -4.98 -8.18
C ALA A 86 -8.50 -4.00 -8.31
N LEU A 87 -7.51 -4.30 -9.16
CA LEU A 87 -6.38 -3.42 -9.42
C LEU A 87 -6.83 -2.09 -10.07
N TYR A 88 -7.73 -2.16 -11.06
CA TYR A 88 -8.32 -0.99 -11.70
C TYR A 88 -9.04 -0.09 -10.68
N PHE A 89 -9.91 -0.69 -9.88
CA PHE A 89 -10.66 0.00 -8.84
C PHE A 89 -9.72 0.70 -7.86
N ARG A 90 -8.71 -0.03 -7.39
CA ARG A 90 -7.73 0.49 -6.43
C ARG A 90 -6.97 1.68 -6.99
N LEU A 91 -6.35 1.54 -8.16
CA LEU A 91 -5.53 2.60 -8.75
C LEU A 91 -6.36 3.87 -8.96
N LEU A 92 -7.57 3.74 -9.52
CA LEU A 92 -8.41 4.90 -9.78
C LEU A 92 -8.80 5.66 -8.51
N ARG A 93 -9.15 4.96 -7.43
CA ARG A 93 -9.42 5.61 -6.14
C ARG A 93 -8.18 6.23 -5.50
N GLN A 94 -7.01 5.59 -5.63
CA GLN A 94 -5.74 6.15 -5.14
C GLN A 94 -5.35 7.45 -5.86
N HIS A 95 -5.74 7.58 -7.13
CA HIS A 95 -5.62 8.81 -7.93
C HIS A 95 -6.81 9.77 -7.75
N GLY A 96 -7.78 9.41 -6.91
CA GLY A 96 -8.89 10.27 -6.52
C GLY A 96 -10.05 10.31 -7.51
N HIS A 97 -10.15 9.33 -8.40
CA HIS A 97 -11.30 9.13 -9.27
C HIS A 97 -12.35 8.28 -8.55
N HIS A 98 -13.57 8.80 -8.44
CA HIS A 98 -14.68 8.06 -7.87
C HIS A 98 -15.14 6.94 -8.82
N ILE A 99 -15.13 5.70 -8.31
CA ILE A 99 -15.66 4.50 -8.96
C ILE A 99 -16.59 3.79 -7.99
N SER A 100 -17.77 3.41 -8.50
CA SER A 100 -18.74 2.66 -7.72
C SER A 100 -18.19 1.28 -7.35
N SER A 101 -18.30 0.93 -6.06
CA SER A 101 -18.03 -0.42 -5.55
C SER A 101 -18.95 -1.49 -6.15
N GLY A 102 -20.06 -1.11 -6.78
CA GLY A 102 -20.94 -2.03 -7.50
C GLY A 102 -20.27 -2.81 -8.65
N ILE A 103 -19.07 -2.39 -9.09
CA ILE A 103 -18.26 -3.16 -10.04
C ILE A 103 -17.92 -4.57 -9.53
N PHE A 104 -17.98 -4.79 -8.22
CA PHE A 104 -17.70 -6.08 -7.60
C PHE A 104 -18.91 -7.03 -7.53
N HIS A 105 -20.15 -6.57 -7.78
CA HIS A 105 -21.35 -7.41 -7.67
C HIS A 105 -21.36 -8.62 -8.63
N LYS A 106 -20.59 -8.57 -9.74
CA LYS A 106 -20.45 -9.73 -10.64
C LYS A 106 -19.67 -10.91 -10.00
N PHE A 107 -18.88 -10.62 -8.97
CA PHE A 107 -18.11 -11.60 -8.21
C PHE A 107 -18.86 -12.12 -6.98
N THR A 108 -20.06 -11.59 -6.71
CA THR A 108 -20.90 -12.03 -5.59
C THR A 108 -21.98 -13.01 -6.03
N GLU A 109 -22.50 -13.77 -5.08
CA GLU A 109 -23.70 -14.59 -5.19
C GLU A 109 -24.96 -13.75 -4.91
N SER A 110 -26.15 -14.34 -5.05
CA SER A 110 -27.43 -13.64 -4.83
C SER A 110 -27.65 -13.18 -3.38
N ASP A 111 -26.93 -13.78 -2.43
CA ASP A 111 -26.95 -13.37 -1.02
C ASP A 111 -26.00 -12.20 -0.71
N GLY A 112 -25.27 -11.71 -1.73
CA GLY A 112 -24.32 -10.60 -1.62
C GLY A 112 -22.91 -11.01 -1.17
N LYS A 113 -22.62 -12.30 -0.98
CA LYS A 113 -21.27 -12.77 -0.60
C LYS A 113 -20.40 -13.04 -1.80
N PHE A 114 -19.08 -12.88 -1.69
CA PHE A 114 -18.16 -13.29 -2.74
C PHE A 114 -18.19 -14.80 -2.97
N LYS A 115 -18.15 -15.19 -4.24
CA LYS A 115 -18.12 -16.60 -4.67
C LYS A 115 -16.89 -17.30 -4.08
N ASN A 116 -17.09 -18.41 -3.37
CA ASN A 116 -16.03 -19.23 -2.78
C ASN A 116 -15.04 -19.82 -3.81
N SER A 117 -15.36 -19.80 -5.11
CA SER A 117 -14.50 -20.25 -6.20
C SER A 117 -13.36 -19.26 -6.53
N LEU A 118 -13.37 -18.04 -5.98
CA LEU A 118 -12.39 -16.98 -6.28
C LEU A 118 -11.00 -17.19 -5.62
N ARG A 119 -10.54 -18.44 -5.48
CA ARG A 119 -9.34 -18.84 -4.70
C ARG A 119 -7.98 -18.53 -5.37
N ASP A 120 -7.97 -17.61 -6.33
CA ASP A 120 -6.85 -17.35 -7.24
C ASP A 120 -6.14 -16.01 -6.95
N LYS A 121 -5.19 -15.66 -7.84
CA LYS A 121 -4.30 -14.48 -7.88
C LYS A 121 -4.98 -13.08 -7.78
N GLY A 122 -6.28 -12.99 -7.50
CA GLY A 122 -7.01 -11.74 -7.31
C GLY A 122 -7.32 -11.38 -5.85
N LEU A 123 -7.22 -12.32 -4.90
CA LEU A 123 -7.61 -12.09 -3.49
C LEU A 123 -6.81 -10.97 -2.82
N LEU A 124 -5.50 -10.92 -3.08
CA LEU A 124 -4.65 -9.86 -2.56
C LEU A 124 -5.08 -8.50 -3.12
N SER A 125 -5.31 -8.41 -4.43
CA SER A 125 -5.76 -7.18 -5.06
C SER A 125 -7.14 -6.77 -4.57
N LEU A 126 -8.05 -7.71 -4.31
CA LEU A 126 -9.36 -7.46 -3.70
C LEU A 126 -9.22 -6.92 -2.28
N TYR A 127 -8.36 -7.51 -1.45
CA TYR A 127 -8.04 -7.02 -0.11
C TYR A 127 -7.51 -5.57 -0.15
N GLU A 128 -6.56 -5.29 -1.03
CA GLU A 128 -6.01 -3.93 -1.18
C GLU A 128 -7.08 -2.94 -1.68
N ALA A 129 -7.95 -3.35 -2.59
CA ALA A 129 -9.07 -2.54 -3.09
C ALA A 129 -10.11 -2.26 -2.00
N ALA A 130 -10.45 -3.26 -1.17
CA ALA A 130 -11.40 -3.13 -0.08
C ALA A 130 -10.92 -2.16 1.02
N ASN A 131 -9.62 -1.97 1.15
CA ASN A 131 -9.05 -0.95 2.03
C ASN A 131 -9.26 0.48 1.54
N LEU A 132 -9.79 0.70 0.33
CA LEU A 132 -10.17 2.01 -0.19
C LEU A 132 -11.67 2.31 -0.07
N ARG A 133 -12.39 1.51 0.73
CA ARG A 133 -13.82 1.67 0.97
C ARG A 133 -14.14 2.99 1.68
N THR A 134 -15.30 3.54 1.35
CA THR A 134 -15.92 4.70 2.00
C THR A 134 -17.15 4.25 2.81
N ARG A 135 -17.87 5.19 3.43
CA ARG A 135 -19.11 4.86 4.15
C ARG A 135 -20.19 4.34 3.21
N GLY A 136 -20.94 3.34 3.67
CA GLY A 136 -22.09 2.77 2.96
C GLY A 136 -21.74 1.72 1.89
N GLU A 137 -20.46 1.37 1.71
CA GLU A 137 -20.04 0.41 0.69
C GLU A 137 -20.00 -1.03 1.20
N GLY A 138 -21.19 -1.60 1.46
CA GLY A 138 -21.34 -2.94 2.05
C GLY A 138 -20.61 -4.05 1.29
N VAL A 139 -20.56 -4.00 -0.04
CA VAL A 139 -19.81 -4.97 -0.86
C VAL A 139 -18.30 -4.94 -0.57
N LEU A 140 -17.72 -3.79 -0.22
CA LEU A 140 -16.30 -3.71 0.13
C LEU A 140 -16.04 -4.09 1.59
N ASP A 141 -16.99 -3.87 2.49
CA ASP A 141 -16.91 -4.42 3.85
C ASP A 141 -16.93 -5.97 3.81
N GLU A 142 -17.75 -6.55 2.94
CA GLU A 142 -17.77 -7.99 2.71
C GLU A 142 -16.52 -8.47 1.95
N ALA A 143 -16.03 -7.72 0.95
CA ALA A 143 -14.77 -8.00 0.27
C ALA A 143 -13.58 -8.08 1.22
N LEU A 144 -13.48 -7.13 2.17
CA LEU A 144 -12.43 -7.12 3.18
C LEU A 144 -12.53 -8.37 4.05
N THR A 145 -13.74 -8.69 4.52
CA THR A 145 -14.01 -9.88 5.35
C THR A 145 -13.63 -11.16 4.62
N PHE A 146 -14.10 -11.33 3.39
CA PHE A 146 -13.86 -12.50 2.55
C PHE A 146 -12.38 -12.67 2.23
N ALA A 147 -11.71 -11.63 1.73
CA ALA A 147 -10.32 -11.71 1.33
C ALA A 147 -9.40 -11.95 2.54
N THR A 148 -9.66 -11.31 3.68
CA THR A 148 -8.90 -11.53 4.92
C THR A 148 -9.00 -12.98 5.37
N ALA A 149 -10.21 -13.53 5.48
CA ALA A 149 -10.40 -14.92 5.92
C ALA A 149 -9.67 -15.93 5.00
N HIS A 150 -9.71 -15.71 3.69
CA HIS A 150 -9.03 -16.58 2.73
C HIS A 150 -7.50 -16.42 2.76
N LEU A 151 -6.98 -15.20 2.83
CA LEU A 151 -5.55 -14.94 2.93
C LEU A 151 -4.97 -15.52 4.23
N GLU A 152 -5.67 -15.37 5.35
CA GLU A 152 -5.29 -15.97 6.64
C GLU A 152 -5.28 -17.50 6.57
N SER A 153 -6.22 -18.13 5.85
CA SER A 153 -6.23 -19.58 5.66
C SER A 153 -5.04 -20.08 4.84
N ILE A 154 -4.49 -19.28 3.94
CA ILE A 154 -3.37 -19.66 3.05
C ILE A 154 -2.01 -19.33 3.69
N ALA A 155 -1.97 -18.34 4.59
CA ALA A 155 -0.73 -17.86 5.21
C ALA A 155 0.13 -18.94 5.90
N PRO A 156 -0.41 -19.95 6.62
CA PRO A 156 0.38 -21.04 7.20
C PRO A 156 1.08 -21.91 6.15
N HIS A 157 0.52 -21.99 4.93
CA HIS A 157 1.04 -22.82 3.84
C HIS A 157 2.10 -22.08 3.00
N LEU A 158 2.14 -20.74 3.04
CA LEU A 158 3.14 -19.94 2.32
C LEU A 158 4.52 -19.99 3.00
N SER A 159 4.57 -20.17 4.32
CA SER A 159 5.82 -20.41 5.08
C SER A 159 6.57 -21.69 4.66
N SER A 160 5.95 -22.58 3.88
CA SER A 160 6.56 -23.79 3.31
C SER A 160 7.22 -23.55 1.94
N LEU A 161 6.92 -22.44 1.26
CA LEU A 161 7.41 -22.14 -0.10
C LEU A 161 8.64 -21.22 -0.13
N GLU A 162 9.04 -20.67 1.03
CA GLU A 162 10.21 -19.78 1.16
C GLU A 162 11.56 -20.47 0.88
N GLY A 163 11.58 -21.79 0.74
CA GLY A 163 12.78 -22.54 0.32
C GLY A 163 13.24 -22.30 -1.12
N THR A 164 12.44 -21.61 -1.96
CA THR A 164 12.77 -21.43 -3.39
C THR A 164 12.37 -20.06 -3.97
N SER A 165 12.62 -18.94 -3.26
CA SER A 165 12.65 -17.61 -3.93
C SER A 165 13.34 -16.51 -3.12
N SER A 166 14.49 -16.81 -2.49
CA SER A 166 15.31 -15.81 -1.79
C SER A 166 16.08 -14.85 -2.72
N ALA A 167 15.77 -14.84 -4.02
CA ALA A 167 16.40 -13.96 -4.99
C ALA A 167 15.28 -13.27 -5.78
N CYS A 168 14.94 -12.04 -5.40
CA CYS A 168 14.74 -10.92 -6.34
C CYS A 168 14.09 -9.69 -5.66
N VAL A 169 14.80 -8.57 -5.81
CA VAL A 169 14.35 -7.16 -5.76
C VAL A 169 14.18 -6.53 -4.38
N GLY A 170 15.33 -6.04 -3.90
CA GLY A 170 15.47 -5.06 -2.82
C GLY A 170 14.89 -3.69 -3.16
N ALA A 171 14.76 -2.88 -2.11
CA ALA A 171 14.20 -1.54 -2.09
C ALA A 171 14.96 -0.56 -3.01
N ALA A 172 14.26 0.46 -3.50
CA ALA A 172 14.75 1.46 -4.44
C ALA A 172 15.14 2.76 -3.71
N PRO A 173 16.04 3.59 -4.27
CA PRO A 173 16.75 4.63 -3.53
C PRO A 173 15.95 5.94 -3.33
N ALA A 174 16.12 6.53 -2.14
CA ALA A 174 15.84 7.94 -1.89
C ALA A 174 17.05 8.80 -2.29
N THR A 175 16.93 9.60 -3.34
CA THR A 175 17.83 10.73 -3.60
C THR A 175 17.39 11.92 -2.73
N ARG A 176 18.37 12.69 -2.22
CA ARG A 176 18.12 13.86 -1.36
C ARG A 176 17.25 14.88 -2.11
N HIS A 177 16.01 15.06 -1.62
CA HIS A 177 14.97 16.07 -1.90
C HIS A 177 15.00 16.82 -3.26
N PRO A 178 13.87 16.81 -3.98
CA PRO A 178 12.82 17.78 -3.65
C PRO A 178 11.42 17.17 -3.46
N LYS A 179 10.69 17.73 -2.49
CA LYS A 179 9.23 17.78 -2.28
C LYS A 179 8.36 16.67 -2.92
N GLY A 180 7.87 15.74 -2.11
CA GLY A 180 6.54 15.12 -2.35
C GLY A 180 6.41 13.60 -2.21
N GLY A 181 7.49 12.81 -2.25
CA GLY A 181 7.39 11.35 -2.20
C GLY A 181 7.23 10.80 -0.78
N GLY A 182 6.03 10.35 -0.42
CA GLY A 182 5.80 9.54 0.79
C GLY A 182 6.09 8.04 0.56
N PRO A 183 6.03 7.20 1.61
CA PRO A 183 6.58 5.86 1.60
C PRO A 183 5.64 4.87 0.90
N SER A 184 5.83 4.65 -0.41
CA SER A 184 5.19 3.54 -1.14
C SER A 184 5.91 2.19 -0.96
N MET A 185 7.07 2.17 -0.31
CA MET A 185 7.89 0.95 -0.13
C MET A 185 7.39 -0.02 0.94
N LEU A 186 6.33 0.34 1.69
CA LEU A 186 5.96 -0.43 2.87
C LEU A 186 5.14 -1.71 2.57
N HIS A 187 4.43 -1.74 1.45
CA HIS A 187 3.55 -2.86 1.09
C HIS A 187 4.28 -4.18 0.79
N ARG A 188 5.61 -4.16 0.62
CA ARG A 188 6.36 -5.36 0.17
C ARG A 188 6.72 -6.32 1.32
N LYS A 189 6.66 -5.88 2.59
CA LYS A 189 6.91 -6.74 3.77
C LYS A 189 5.64 -7.31 4.42
N GLU A 190 4.46 -6.92 3.94
CA GLU A 190 3.20 -7.20 4.64
C GLU A 190 2.70 -8.65 4.51
N LEU A 191 3.11 -9.40 3.47
CA LEU A 191 2.55 -10.74 3.22
C LEU A 191 3.21 -11.88 3.99
N CYS A 192 4.44 -11.73 4.48
CA CYS A 192 5.13 -12.79 5.24
C CYS A 192 4.88 -12.74 6.77
N GLU A 193 4.32 -11.65 7.29
CA GLU A 193 4.16 -11.46 8.74
C GLU A 193 2.72 -11.71 9.24
N LEU A 194 1.75 -11.87 8.33
CA LEU A 194 0.34 -12.10 8.68
C LEU A 194 0.08 -13.44 9.39
N SER A 195 0.99 -14.42 9.27
CA SER A 195 0.86 -15.73 9.94
C SER A 195 1.48 -15.81 11.33
N ARG A 196 2.26 -14.81 11.80
CA ARG A 196 3.12 -15.02 12.97
C ARG A 196 2.66 -14.51 14.33
N LEU A 197 1.79 -13.51 14.48
CA LEU A 197 1.70 -12.85 15.81
C LEU A 197 0.29 -12.40 16.23
N ARG A 198 -0.65 -13.36 16.31
CA ARG A 198 -1.82 -13.28 17.23
C ARG A 198 -1.53 -13.85 18.62
N ARG A 199 -0.26 -14.10 18.96
CA ARG A 199 0.19 -14.60 20.26
C ARG A 199 1.51 -13.96 20.65
N LYS A 200 1.45 -12.87 21.41
CA LYS A 200 2.29 -12.58 22.60
C LYS A 200 2.03 -11.14 23.08
N GLU A 201 1.48 -11.06 24.27
CA GLU A 201 1.31 -9.88 25.11
C GLU A 201 2.67 -9.21 25.40
N HIS A 202 2.73 -7.88 25.40
CA HIS A 202 2.81 -7.05 26.62
C HIS A 202 3.25 -5.60 26.30
N LYS A 203 2.47 -4.66 26.85
CA LYS A 203 2.82 -3.27 27.23
C LYS A 203 3.55 -2.43 26.17
N VAL A 204 2.81 -1.72 25.31
CA VAL A 204 2.89 -0.24 25.28
C VAL A 204 1.54 0.33 24.79
N GLN A 205 1.19 1.51 25.33
CA GLN A 205 0.05 2.40 24.98
C GLN A 205 -1.30 2.11 25.67
N TRP A 206 -1.27 2.18 27.00
CA TRP A 206 -2.43 1.96 27.87
C TRP A 206 -3.24 3.22 28.19
N GLY A 207 -2.74 4.44 27.95
CA GLY A 207 -3.39 5.65 28.49
C GLY A 207 -4.85 5.85 28.05
N TYR A 208 -5.15 5.73 26.75
CA TYR A 208 -6.50 5.97 26.24
C TYR A 208 -7.47 4.81 26.52
N ILE A 209 -6.96 3.57 26.49
CA ILE A 209 -7.75 2.37 26.77
C ILE A 209 -8.10 2.31 28.26
N GLU A 210 -7.14 2.56 29.16
CA GLU A 210 -7.39 2.63 30.60
C GLU A 210 -8.39 3.74 30.96
N CYS A 211 -8.26 4.92 30.36
CA CYS A 211 -9.23 6.00 30.54
C CYS A 211 -10.63 5.57 30.07
N TYR A 212 -10.75 4.95 28.89
CA TYR A 212 -12.04 4.49 28.36
C TYR A 212 -12.66 3.41 29.26
N MET A 213 -11.88 2.42 29.71
CA MET A 213 -12.33 1.40 30.65
C MET A 213 -12.81 2.02 31.96
N LYS A 214 -12.11 3.03 32.48
CA LYS A 214 -12.48 3.72 33.72
C LYS A 214 -13.75 4.56 33.57
N ASP A 215 -13.89 5.26 32.45
CA ASP A 215 -15.01 6.18 32.20
C ASP A 215 -16.32 5.42 31.92
N TYR A 216 -16.24 4.26 31.24
CA TYR A 216 -17.40 3.50 30.80
C TYR A 216 -17.61 2.16 31.53
N GLY A 217 -16.65 1.73 32.36
CA GLY A 217 -16.74 0.49 33.14
C GLY A 217 -16.69 -0.79 32.29
N VAL A 218 -16.07 -0.74 31.11
CA VAL A 218 -15.99 -1.82 30.12
C VAL A 218 -14.69 -2.63 30.23
N SER A 219 -14.66 -3.81 29.60
CA SER A 219 -13.44 -4.63 29.51
C SER A 219 -12.40 -4.01 28.56
N GLU A 220 -11.16 -4.48 28.65
CA GLU A 220 -10.09 -4.07 27.73
C GLU A 220 -10.41 -4.46 26.28
N GLU A 221 -10.95 -5.66 26.07
CA GLU A 221 -11.35 -6.16 24.76
C GLU A 221 -12.47 -5.32 24.15
N GLU A 222 -13.48 -4.96 24.95
CA GLU A 222 -14.57 -4.08 24.53
C GLU A 222 -14.04 -2.69 24.14
N ALA A 223 -13.17 -2.11 24.97
CA ALA A 223 -12.53 -0.83 24.67
C ALA A 223 -11.70 -0.90 23.37
N MET A 224 -10.88 -1.95 23.22
CA MET A 224 -10.03 -2.16 22.04
C MET A 224 -10.87 -2.30 20.76
N GLU A 225 -11.99 -3.02 20.83
CA GLU A 225 -12.90 -3.19 19.71
C GLU A 225 -13.55 -1.86 19.29
N GLU A 226 -13.94 -1.02 20.25
CA GLU A 226 -14.44 0.33 19.96
C GLU A 226 -13.37 1.22 19.32
N PHE A 227 -12.13 1.19 19.80
CA PHE A 227 -11.03 1.95 19.18
C PHE A 227 -10.72 1.48 17.75
N LYS A 228 -10.78 0.16 17.48
CA LYS A 228 -10.67 -0.35 16.09
C LYS A 228 -11.77 0.19 15.20
N LYS A 229 -13.03 0.17 15.66
CA LYS A 229 -14.16 0.76 14.91
C LYS A 229 -13.95 2.25 14.64
N ILE A 230 -13.45 3.00 15.62
CA ILE A 230 -13.13 4.43 15.45
C ILE A 230 -12.05 4.60 14.36
N ALA A 231 -10.97 3.83 14.41
CA ALA A 231 -9.89 3.88 13.43
C ALA A 231 -10.38 3.51 12.02
N GLU A 232 -11.18 2.43 11.89
CA GLU A 232 -11.76 2.01 10.61
C GLU A 232 -12.71 3.06 10.03
N ASN A 233 -13.55 3.67 10.87
CA ASN A 233 -14.43 4.75 10.47
C ASN A 233 -13.65 5.98 10.00
N ALA A 234 -12.62 6.38 10.75
CA ALA A 234 -11.75 7.49 10.35
C ALA A 234 -11.02 7.20 9.03
N TRP A 235 -10.63 5.95 8.80
CA TRP A 235 -10.02 5.54 7.53
C TRP A 235 -11.01 5.64 6.35
N LYS A 236 -12.27 5.21 6.55
CA LYS A 236 -13.35 5.40 5.57
C LYS A 236 -13.57 6.88 5.25
N ASP A 237 -13.54 7.74 6.26
CA ASP A 237 -13.69 9.19 6.09
C ASP A 237 -12.55 9.79 5.26
N ILE A 238 -11.30 9.40 5.54
CA ILE A 238 -10.13 9.82 4.74
C ILE A 238 -10.28 9.39 3.28
N ASN A 239 -10.67 8.13 3.04
CA ASN A 239 -10.88 7.62 1.69
C ASN A 239 -11.99 8.38 0.96
N GLU A 240 -13.05 8.76 1.67
CA GLU A 240 -14.18 9.50 1.11
C GLU A 240 -13.75 10.89 0.63
N GLU A 241 -12.97 11.61 1.45
CA GLU A 241 -12.40 12.90 1.07
C GLU A 241 -11.40 12.79 -0.09
N CYS A 242 -10.69 11.66 -0.22
CA CYS A 242 -9.82 11.41 -1.36
C CYS A 242 -10.55 11.24 -2.71
N VAL A 243 -11.85 10.94 -2.72
CA VAL A 243 -12.62 10.71 -3.96
C VAL A 243 -13.69 11.77 -4.25
N LYS A 244 -14.01 12.65 -3.28
CA LYS A 244 -14.91 13.80 -3.46
C LYS A 244 -14.31 14.89 -4.35
N GLU A 245 -15.16 15.77 -4.86
CA GLU A 245 -14.75 17.00 -5.57
C GLU A 245 -13.96 17.90 -4.61
N LYS A 246 -12.75 18.30 -5.02
CA LYS A 246 -11.72 18.73 -4.07
C LYS A 246 -11.53 20.24 -4.03
N SER A 247 -11.42 20.77 -2.81
CA SER A 247 -10.84 22.08 -2.53
C SER A 247 -9.31 22.05 -2.40
N VAL A 248 -8.72 20.86 -2.25
CA VAL A 248 -7.28 20.63 -1.96
C VAL A 248 -6.68 19.62 -2.94
N SER A 249 -5.42 19.81 -3.35
CA SER A 249 -4.77 18.91 -4.31
C SER A 249 -4.53 17.50 -3.75
N MET A 250 -4.55 16.50 -4.64
CA MET A 250 -4.24 15.11 -4.29
C MET A 250 -2.84 14.93 -3.70
N GLU A 251 -1.88 15.79 -4.06
CA GLU A 251 -0.53 15.75 -3.50
C GLU A 251 -0.52 15.98 -1.98
N VAL A 252 -1.38 16.88 -1.48
CA VAL A 252 -1.50 17.15 -0.04
C VAL A 252 -2.20 15.99 0.65
N LEU A 253 -3.30 15.49 0.08
CA LEU A 253 -4.04 14.35 0.64
C LEU A 253 -3.17 13.09 0.70
N LYS A 254 -2.36 12.82 -0.33
CA LYS A 254 -1.40 11.71 -0.35
C LYS A 254 -0.45 11.77 0.85
N ARG A 255 -0.01 12.96 1.29
CA ARG A 255 0.85 13.09 2.48
C ARG A 255 0.12 12.71 3.78
N VAL A 256 -1.14 13.11 3.92
CA VAL A 256 -1.97 12.75 5.08
C VAL A 256 -2.19 11.25 5.12
N VAL A 257 -2.62 10.64 4.01
CA VAL A 257 -2.83 9.19 3.88
C VAL A 257 -1.55 8.43 4.19
N ASN A 258 -0.41 8.87 3.65
CA ASN A 258 0.88 8.24 3.87
C ASN A 258 1.33 8.32 5.31
N LEU A 259 1.07 9.43 6.00
CA LEU A 259 1.35 9.56 7.42
C LEU A 259 0.45 8.61 8.24
N SER A 260 -0.84 8.55 7.93
CA SER A 260 -1.77 7.63 8.59
C SER A 260 -1.33 6.17 8.46
N ARG A 261 -0.96 5.73 7.25
CA ARG A 261 -0.42 4.38 7.00
C ARG A 261 0.87 4.11 7.78
N LEU A 262 1.81 5.06 7.77
CA LEU A 262 3.04 4.94 8.54
C LEU A 262 2.73 4.71 10.03
N MET A 263 1.79 5.48 10.58
CA MET A 263 1.45 5.36 12.00
C MET A 263 0.79 4.02 12.33
N ILE A 264 -0.16 3.58 11.51
CA ILE A 264 -0.95 2.36 11.75
C ILE A 264 -0.13 1.10 11.46
N ASP A 265 0.51 1.03 10.28
CA ASP A 265 1.07 -0.21 9.76
C ASP A 265 2.56 -0.41 10.10
N VAL A 266 3.25 0.66 10.52
CA VAL A 266 4.66 0.62 10.93
C VAL A 266 4.84 0.94 12.39
N VAL A 267 4.57 2.21 12.74
CA VAL A 267 5.06 2.78 14.00
C VAL A 267 4.40 2.10 15.18
N TYR A 268 3.10 1.84 15.08
CA TYR A 268 2.31 1.18 16.12
C TYR A 268 1.93 -0.27 15.81
N LYS A 269 2.66 -0.89 14.86
CA LYS A 269 2.38 -2.26 14.44
C LYS A 269 2.45 -3.22 15.63
N HIS A 270 1.50 -4.17 15.69
CA HIS A 270 1.39 -5.18 16.75
C HIS A 270 1.27 -4.58 18.18
N ASN A 271 0.64 -3.42 18.31
CA ASN A 271 0.51 -2.68 19.59
C ASN A 271 1.88 -2.39 20.24
N GLN A 272 2.92 -2.23 19.42
CA GLN A 272 4.25 -1.81 19.88
C GLN A 272 4.37 -0.29 19.75
N ASP A 273 4.96 0.37 20.72
CA ASP A 273 5.32 1.79 20.57
C ASP A 273 6.67 1.93 19.88
N GLY A 274 6.66 1.72 18.56
CA GLY A 274 7.84 1.89 17.72
C GLY A 274 8.28 3.34 17.53
N TYR A 275 7.48 4.31 18.01
CA TYR A 275 7.86 5.72 18.03
C TYR A 275 8.79 6.03 19.20
N THR A 276 8.36 5.70 20.43
CA THR A 276 9.13 5.94 21.65
C THR A 276 10.25 4.91 21.83
N HIS A 277 10.05 3.68 21.34
CA HIS A 277 11.03 2.58 21.40
C HIS A 277 11.43 2.13 19.99
N PRO A 278 12.19 2.95 19.25
CA PRO A 278 12.44 2.74 17.83
C PRO A 278 13.34 1.54 17.52
N GLU A 279 14.03 0.97 18.51
CA GLU A 279 15.07 -0.06 18.32
C GLU A 279 14.55 -1.30 17.60
N LYS A 280 13.29 -1.67 17.85
CA LYS A 280 12.68 -2.91 17.32
C LYS A 280 12.03 -2.74 15.96
N VAL A 281 11.58 -1.52 15.63
CA VAL A 281 10.69 -1.29 14.48
C VAL A 281 11.24 -0.19 13.58
N LEU A 282 11.31 1.04 14.08
CA LEU A 282 11.61 2.19 13.24
C LEU A 282 13.10 2.30 12.87
N LYS A 283 14.01 1.97 13.80
CA LYS A 283 15.46 2.07 13.58
C LYS A 283 15.96 1.14 12.46
N PRO A 284 15.63 -0.17 12.42
CA PRO A 284 16.03 -1.03 11.31
C PRO A 284 15.49 -0.55 9.95
N LEU A 285 14.28 0.03 9.92
CA LEU A 285 13.69 0.58 8.71
C LEU A 285 14.42 1.83 8.24
N ILE A 286 14.73 2.76 9.15
CA ILE A 286 15.52 3.96 8.84
C ILE A 286 16.90 3.57 8.31
N THR A 287 17.57 2.61 8.95
CA THR A 287 18.88 2.12 8.49
C THR A 287 18.79 1.57 7.06
N GLY A 288 17.86 0.64 6.80
CA GLY A 288 17.71 0.03 5.47
C GLY A 288 17.24 0.99 4.37
N LEU A 289 16.60 2.11 4.71
CA LEU A 289 16.08 3.08 3.75
C LEU A 289 17.04 4.26 3.49
N LEU A 290 17.75 4.72 4.51
CA LEU A 290 18.49 5.98 4.49
C LEU A 290 19.99 5.83 4.76
N VAL A 291 20.45 4.68 5.26
CA VAL A 291 21.86 4.46 5.62
C VAL A 291 22.50 3.43 4.69
N ASP A 292 21.85 2.29 4.50
CA ASP A 292 22.38 1.20 3.68
C ASP A 292 22.23 1.52 2.19
N SER A 293 23.33 1.40 1.43
CA SER A 293 23.31 1.52 -0.03
C SER A 293 23.08 0.17 -0.69
N PHE A 294 22.30 0.14 -1.77
CA PHE A 294 22.16 -1.06 -2.59
C PHE A 294 23.38 -1.27 -3.48
N SER A 295 23.92 -2.49 -3.50
CA SER A 295 24.92 -2.89 -4.49
C SER A 295 24.24 -3.10 -5.84
N ILE A 296 24.64 -2.32 -6.84
CA ILE A 296 24.23 -2.53 -8.22
C ILE A 296 25.14 -3.60 -8.81
N GLN A 297 24.60 -4.79 -9.07
CA GLN A 297 25.31 -5.80 -9.86
C GLN A 297 25.09 -5.50 -11.34
N ASN A 298 26.08 -4.90 -11.99
CA ASN A 298 26.05 -4.70 -13.44
C ASN A 298 26.12 -6.08 -14.12
N SER A 299 25.11 -6.38 -14.93
CA SER A 299 25.00 -7.61 -15.75
C SER A 299 25.68 -7.43 -17.09
#